data_AF-A0A9Q3IPS9-F1
#
_entry.id   AF-A0A9Q3IPS9-F1
#
_cell.length_a   1.000
_cell.length_b   1.000
_cell.length_c   1.000
_cell.angle_alpha   90.00
_cell.angle_beta   90.00
_cell.angle_gamma   90.00
#
_symmetry.space_group_name_H-M   'P 1'
#
loop_
_entity.id
_entity.type
_entity.pdbx_description
1 polymer ?
#
loop_
_entity_poly.entity_id
_entity_poly.type
_entity_poly.pdbx_seq_one_letter_code
_entity_poly.pdbx_strand_id
1 'polypeptide(L)'
;MDSIIYHRTKHTCVMKVVDRSLINIVLKECHDSPFSGHLSEDRTRETVKTCIWWPMWQTDVAEYCKSCYRCQKAKKSTGKRLGNMIKIQEPGRPWEIVHMDWVTGLPPGSDRSYNACLVIVDTFIKTPIFLPFHKDDTAMDTALLIRNRVVSWTGIFTNIITYHPQTDGLAERMIQTLEDMVRRFCAYGLEFKDCDGFTHDWCTLLPALELAYKTSIHASTNQTPAILEKG
;
A
#
# COMPACT_ATOMS: atom_id res chain seq x y z
N MET A 1 9.45 -36.86 -12.45
CA MET A 1 8.52 -36.60 -11.34
C MET A 1 9.34 -35.97 -10.23
N ASP A 2 9.40 -34.64 -10.22
CA ASP A 2 10.27 -33.90 -9.31
C ASP A 2 9.77 -34.03 -7.88
N SER A 3 10.65 -34.54 -7.01
CA SER A 3 10.34 -34.76 -5.60
C SER A 3 10.33 -33.44 -4.86
N ILE A 4 9.19 -32.77 -4.81
CA ILE A 4 8.99 -31.54 -4.02
C ILE A 4 9.09 -31.91 -2.53
N ILE A 5 10.02 -31.26 -1.83
CA ILE A 5 10.24 -31.46 -0.38
C ILE A 5 9.45 -30.40 0.38
N TYR A 6 8.77 -30.78 1.46
CA TYR A 6 8.03 -29.86 2.33
C TYR A 6 8.75 -29.71 3.68
N HIS A 7 8.72 -28.50 4.23
CA HIS A 7 9.12 -28.19 5.59
C HIS A 7 7.87 -28.05 6.46
N ARG A 8 7.74 -28.93 7.46
CA ARG A 8 6.61 -28.94 8.39
C ARG A 8 7.04 -28.45 9.76
N THR A 9 6.33 -27.45 10.26
CA THR A 9 6.36 -27.02 11.66
C THR A 9 5.08 -27.47 12.38
N LYS A 10 4.95 -27.18 13.68
CA LYS A 10 3.76 -27.51 14.47
C LYS A 10 2.46 -26.90 13.90
N HIS A 11 2.55 -25.80 13.16
CA HIS A 11 1.39 -25.02 12.68
C HIS A 11 1.39 -24.72 11.18
N THR A 12 2.48 -25.02 10.45
CA THR A 12 2.58 -24.73 9.00
C THR A 12 3.25 -25.86 8.23
N CYS A 13 2.89 -26.02 6.96
CA CYS A 13 3.57 -26.92 6.02
C CYS A 13 3.83 -26.12 4.74
N VAL A 14 5.09 -25.87 4.42
CA VAL A 14 5.50 -25.02 3.30
C VAL A 14 6.53 -25.72 2.43
N MET A 15 6.68 -25.29 1.18
CA MET A 15 7.66 -25.89 0.28
C MET A 15 9.08 -25.59 0.77
N LYS A 16 9.96 -26.60 0.81
CA LYS A 16 11.38 -26.43 1.12
C LYS A 16 12.14 -26.22 -0.17
N VAL A 17 12.84 -25.09 -0.28
CA VAL A 17 13.69 -24.78 -1.43
C VAL A 17 15.14 -24.74 -1.02
N VAL A 18 15.99 -25.35 -1.85
CA VAL A 18 17.44 -25.43 -1.64
C VAL A 18 18.19 -24.62 -2.70
N ASP A 19 17.58 -24.41 -3.86
CA ASP A 19 18.18 -23.67 -4.97
C ASP A 19 18.07 -22.14 -4.77
N ARG A 20 19.21 -21.45 -4.86
CA ARG A 20 19.29 -19.98 -4.72
C ARG A 20 18.57 -19.23 -5.85
N SER A 21 18.53 -19.77 -7.07
CA SER A 21 17.83 -19.15 -8.19
C SER A 21 16.32 -19.11 -7.94
N LEU A 22 15.75 -20.19 -7.38
CA LEU A 22 14.34 -20.25 -6.99
C LEU A 22 14.04 -19.32 -5.81
N ILE A 23 14.97 -19.18 -4.85
CA ILE A 23 14.83 -18.21 -3.75
C ILE A 23 14.67 -16.79 -4.30
N ASN A 24 15.49 -16.38 -5.26
CA ASN A 24 15.38 -15.04 -5.86
C ASN A 24 14.07 -14.83 -6.61
N ILE A 25 13.58 -15.84 -7.33
CA ILE A 25 12.28 -15.78 -8.00
C ILE A 25 11.17 -15.59 -6.96
N VAL A 26 11.19 -16.36 -5.87
CA VAL A 26 10.15 -16.26 -4.84
C VAL A 26 10.23 -14.93 -4.08
N LEU A 27 11.43 -14.44 -3.76
CA LEU A 27 11.58 -13.10 -3.17
C LEU A 27 11.03 -12.01 -4.09
N LYS A 28 11.29 -12.12 -5.40
CA LYS A 28 10.73 -11.24 -6.42
C LYS A 28 9.20 -11.32 -6.45
N GLU A 29 8.62 -12.51 -6.51
CA GLU A 29 7.15 -12.66 -6.50
C GLU A 29 6.52 -12.15 -5.20
N CYS A 30 7.15 -12.44 -4.05
CA CYS A 30 6.66 -12.00 -2.75
C CYS A 30 6.81 -10.49 -2.52
N HIS A 31 7.79 -9.81 -3.13
CA HIS A 31 8.07 -8.40 -2.90
C HIS A 31 7.61 -7.48 -4.04
N ASP A 32 7.85 -7.88 -5.29
CA ASP A 32 7.67 -7.05 -6.49
C ASP A 32 6.28 -7.23 -7.14
N SER A 33 5.51 -8.24 -6.72
CA SER A 33 4.15 -8.44 -7.22
C SER A 33 3.30 -7.18 -6.98
N PRO A 34 2.46 -6.77 -7.96
CA PRO A 34 1.53 -5.65 -7.76
C PRO A 34 0.61 -5.83 -6.54
N PHE A 35 0.29 -7.08 -6.20
CA PHE A 35 -0.53 -7.42 -5.04
C PHE A 35 0.26 -7.45 -3.72
N SER A 36 1.59 -7.47 -3.79
CA SER A 36 2.49 -7.36 -2.64
C SER A 36 2.88 -5.91 -2.32
N GLY A 37 2.54 -4.96 -3.21
CA GLY A 37 2.61 -3.51 -2.99
C GLY A 37 3.98 -2.94 -2.59
N HIS A 38 5.09 -3.66 -2.81
CA HIS A 38 6.40 -3.34 -2.22
C HIS A 38 6.30 -2.98 -0.73
N LEU A 39 5.46 -3.74 -0.03
CA LEU A 39 5.17 -3.56 1.37
C LEU A 39 6.45 -3.75 2.21
N SER A 40 6.41 -3.27 3.47
CA SER A 40 7.57 -3.31 4.37
C SER A 40 8.22 -4.70 4.45
N GLU A 41 9.48 -4.75 4.85
CA GLU A 41 10.22 -6.01 5.09
C GLU A 41 9.39 -7.01 5.91
N ASP A 42 8.70 -6.54 6.94
CA ASP A 42 7.83 -7.36 7.79
C ASP A 42 6.74 -8.08 7.00
N ARG A 43 6.11 -7.40 6.02
CA ARG A 43 5.07 -8.00 5.19
C ARG A 43 5.64 -8.98 4.18
N THR A 44 6.77 -8.66 3.55
CA THR A 44 7.46 -9.63 2.70
C THR A 44 7.84 -10.88 3.49
N ARG A 45 8.24 -10.74 4.76
CA ARG A 45 8.51 -11.87 5.65
C ARG A 45 7.26 -12.70 5.94
N GLU A 46 6.11 -12.07 6.19
CA GLU A 46 4.85 -12.77 6.41
C GLU A 46 4.43 -13.61 5.20
N THR A 47 4.52 -13.05 3.99
CA THR A 47 4.20 -13.77 2.74
C THR A 47 5.17 -14.94 2.50
N VAL A 48 6.48 -14.72 2.68
CA VAL A 48 7.49 -15.78 2.52
C VAL A 48 7.23 -16.92 3.50
N LYS A 49 6.94 -16.59 4.77
CA LYS A 49 6.67 -17.55 5.84
C LYS A 49 5.48 -18.48 5.53
N THR A 50 4.48 -18.01 4.78
CA THR A 50 3.30 -18.81 4.43
C THR A 50 3.48 -19.71 3.22
N CYS A 51 4.49 -19.46 2.39
CA CYS A 51 4.63 -20.13 1.09
C CYS A 51 5.82 -21.10 1.03
N ILE A 52 6.94 -20.76 1.66
CA ILE A 52 8.23 -21.40 1.40
C ILE A 52 9.18 -21.34 2.61
N TRP A 53 10.17 -22.23 2.67
CA TRP A 53 11.20 -22.23 3.70
C TRP A 53 12.59 -22.58 3.17
N TRP A 54 13.61 -21.88 3.66
CA TRP A 54 15.03 -22.19 3.50
C TRP A 54 15.86 -21.65 4.70
N PRO A 55 17.11 -22.09 4.91
CA PRO A 55 17.97 -21.54 5.96
C PRO A 55 18.27 -20.05 5.76
N MET A 56 18.17 -19.25 6.82
CA MET A 56 18.43 -17.79 6.80
C MET A 56 17.46 -16.97 5.94
N TRP A 57 16.27 -17.48 5.65
CA TRP A 57 15.28 -16.77 4.82
C TRP A 57 14.93 -15.37 5.31
N GLN A 58 14.93 -15.14 6.63
CA GLN A 58 14.67 -13.81 7.19
C GLN A 58 15.77 -12.80 6.81
N THR A 59 17.03 -13.24 6.80
CA THR A 59 18.18 -12.41 6.42
C THR A 59 18.14 -12.10 4.93
N ASP A 60 17.87 -13.11 4.10
CA ASP A 60 17.78 -12.93 2.65
C ASP A 60 16.63 -11.98 2.27
N VAL A 61 15.46 -12.07 2.93
CA VAL A 61 14.36 -11.11 2.75
C VAL A 61 14.79 -9.69 3.12
N ALA A 62 15.46 -9.52 4.27
CA ALA A 62 15.93 -8.21 4.71
C ALA A 62 16.92 -7.59 3.72
N GLU A 63 17.87 -8.38 3.22
CA GLU A 63 18.85 -7.95 2.21
C GLU A 63 18.17 -7.61 0.88
N TYR A 64 17.23 -8.43 0.43
CA TYR A 64 16.45 -8.17 -0.79
C TYR A 64 15.69 -6.84 -0.69
N CYS A 65 14.91 -6.62 0.37
CA CYS A 65 14.18 -5.38 0.58
C CYS A 65 15.12 -4.15 0.69
N LYS A 66 16.32 -4.30 1.27
CA LYS A 66 17.33 -3.23 1.32
C LYS A 66 17.92 -2.92 -0.06
N SER A 67 18.13 -3.92 -0.90
CA SER A 67 18.62 -3.75 -2.27
C SER A 67 17.57 -3.19 -3.24
N CYS A 68 16.29 -3.22 -2.87
CA CYS A 68 15.19 -2.75 -3.70
C CYS A 68 15.30 -1.23 -3.94
N TYR A 69 15.78 -0.84 -5.12
CA TYR A 69 15.93 0.55 -5.55
C TYR A 69 14.63 1.36 -5.39
N ARG A 70 13.47 0.74 -5.63
CA ARG A 70 12.15 1.38 -5.47
C ARG A 70 11.87 1.76 -4.03
N CYS A 71 12.04 0.82 -3.12
CA CYS A 71 11.87 1.07 -1.69
C CYS A 71 12.87 2.13 -1.19
N GLN A 72 14.12 2.08 -1.64
CA GLN A 72 15.13 3.06 -1.24
C GLN A 72 14.82 4.47 -1.75
N LYS A 73 14.39 4.62 -3.00
CA LYS A 73 14.04 5.92 -3.59
C LYS A 73 12.77 6.54 -2.98
N ALA A 74 11.80 5.71 -2.60
CA ALA A 74 10.56 6.18 -2.00
C ALA A 74 10.71 6.60 -0.52
N LYS A 75 11.72 6.08 0.18
CA LYS A 75 11.89 6.28 1.62
C LYS A 75 12.23 7.74 1.94
N LYS A 76 11.27 8.51 2.48
CA LYS A 76 11.53 9.81 3.10
C LYS A 76 12.23 9.60 4.46
N SER A 77 13.19 10.45 4.83
CA SER A 77 13.80 10.41 6.16
C SER A 77 12.76 10.79 7.21
N THR A 78 12.37 9.84 8.08
CA THR A 78 11.48 10.12 9.22
C THR A 78 12.22 11.00 10.23
N GLY A 79 12.00 12.31 10.17
CA GLY A 79 12.74 13.27 10.98
C GLY A 79 11.88 14.41 11.51
N LYS A 80 11.23 14.20 12.66
CA LYS A 80 11.24 15.08 13.86
C LYS A 80 10.22 14.60 14.89
N ARG A 81 10.53 14.84 16.18
CA ARG A 81 9.60 14.68 17.30
C ARG A 81 8.50 15.74 17.19
N LEU A 82 7.25 15.29 17.11
CA LEU A 82 6.06 16.14 17.05
C LEU A 82 5.71 16.68 18.44
N GLY A 83 5.28 17.95 18.49
CA GLY A 83 4.76 18.62 19.68
C GLY A 83 3.40 18.07 20.12
N ASN A 84 2.74 18.77 21.04
CA ASN A 84 1.51 18.31 21.71
C ASN A 84 0.45 17.81 20.71
N MET A 85 0.04 16.56 20.89
CA MET A 85 -0.96 15.87 20.06
C MET A 85 -2.36 16.46 20.27
N ILE A 86 -3.04 16.84 19.19
CA ILE A 86 -4.47 17.11 19.21
C ILE A 86 -5.20 15.77 19.08
N LYS A 87 -5.99 15.40 20.10
CA LYS A 87 -6.88 14.24 19.99
C LYS A 87 -8.04 14.59 19.08
N ILE A 88 -8.10 13.95 17.92
CA ILE A 88 -9.29 13.95 17.07
C ILE A 88 -10.33 13.07 17.76
N GLN A 89 -11.61 13.46 17.69
CA GLN A 89 -12.69 12.60 18.17
C GLN A 89 -12.68 11.28 17.39
N GLU A 90 -12.84 10.16 18.08
CA GLU A 90 -12.92 8.86 17.42
C GLU A 90 -14.15 8.81 16.51
N PRO A 91 -14.02 8.36 15.26
CA PRO A 91 -15.15 8.22 14.36
C PRO A 91 -16.15 7.20 14.91
N GLY A 92 -17.45 7.47 14.77
CA GLY A 92 -18.53 6.58 15.20
C GLY A 92 -18.99 5.62 14.11
N ARG A 93 -18.71 5.92 12.83
CA ARG A 93 -19.06 5.07 11.69
C ARG A 93 -18.07 5.16 10.53
N PRO A 94 -18.05 4.18 9.61
CA PRO A 94 -17.28 4.26 8.38
C PRO A 94 -17.62 5.53 7.58
N TRP A 95 -16.59 6.13 6.98
CA TRP A 95 -16.63 7.31 6.11
C TRP A 95 -17.10 8.61 6.80
N GLU A 96 -17.14 8.65 8.13
CA GLU A 96 -17.50 9.86 8.88
C GLU A 96 -16.36 10.89 8.88
N ILE A 97 -15.16 10.45 9.24
CA ILE A 97 -13.95 11.26 9.30
C ILE A 97 -12.91 10.64 8.36
N VAL A 98 -12.44 11.43 7.41
CA VAL A 98 -11.42 10.99 6.45
C VAL A 98 -10.18 11.86 6.52
N HIS A 99 -9.01 11.26 6.32
CA HIS A 99 -7.79 12.00 5.99
C HIS A 99 -7.63 12.06 4.48
N MET A 100 -7.17 13.20 3.98
CA MET A 100 -6.95 13.41 2.56
C MET A 100 -5.61 14.10 2.31
N ASP A 101 -4.85 13.58 1.34
CA ASP A 101 -3.59 14.18 0.90
C ASP A 101 -3.25 13.87 -0.57
N TRP A 102 -2.34 14.65 -1.15
CA TRP A 102 -1.92 14.54 -2.55
C TRP A 102 -0.49 14.04 -2.67
N VAL A 103 -0.33 12.88 -3.30
CA VAL A 103 0.97 12.37 -3.72
C VAL A 103 1.31 12.97 -5.08
N THR A 104 2.12 14.02 -5.08
CA THR A 104 2.59 14.70 -6.30
C THR A 104 3.97 14.23 -6.75
N GLY A 105 4.34 14.58 -7.99
CA GLY A 105 5.63 14.26 -8.59
C GLY A 105 5.71 12.82 -9.12
N LEU A 106 4.55 12.27 -9.52
CA LEU A 106 4.46 10.95 -10.14
C LEU A 106 4.77 11.04 -11.64
N PRO A 107 5.25 9.95 -12.29
CA PRO A 107 5.30 9.88 -13.74
C PRO A 107 3.91 10.11 -14.36
N PRO A 108 3.85 10.69 -15.57
CA PRO A 108 2.61 10.75 -16.33
C PRO A 108 2.00 9.35 -16.46
N GLY A 109 0.76 9.18 -15.98
CA GLY A 109 0.00 7.94 -16.04
C GLY A 109 -1.28 8.11 -16.86
N SER A 110 -1.71 7.02 -17.49
CA SER A 110 -2.80 6.97 -18.46
C SER A 110 -2.61 7.85 -19.68
N ASP A 111 -3.48 7.65 -20.66
CA ASP A 111 -3.72 8.54 -21.80
C ASP A 111 -3.97 10.01 -21.39
N ARG A 112 -4.39 10.27 -20.15
CA ARG A 112 -4.67 11.60 -19.60
C ARG A 112 -3.47 12.26 -18.92
N SER A 113 -2.34 11.57 -18.82
CA SER A 113 -1.10 12.10 -18.25
C SER A 113 -1.26 12.63 -16.82
N TYR A 114 -1.99 11.89 -15.97
CA TYR A 114 -2.08 12.20 -14.54
C TYR A 114 -0.68 12.18 -13.91
N ASN A 115 -0.38 13.15 -13.05
CA ASN A 115 0.96 13.34 -12.46
C ASN A 115 0.93 13.45 -10.92
N ALA A 116 -0.25 13.23 -10.33
CA ALA A 116 -0.48 13.16 -8.92
C ALA A 116 -1.56 12.11 -8.60
N CYS A 117 -1.61 11.68 -7.34
CA CYS A 117 -2.66 10.81 -6.83
C CYS A 117 -3.24 11.40 -5.55
N LEU A 118 -4.55 11.59 -5.52
CA LEU A 118 -5.29 11.95 -4.33
C LEU A 118 -5.54 10.68 -3.50
N VAL A 119 -5.07 10.70 -2.26
CA VAL A 119 -5.24 9.62 -1.28
C VAL A 119 -6.30 10.07 -0.28
N ILE A 120 -7.38 9.31 -0.16
CA ILE A 120 -8.42 9.52 0.85
C ILE A 120 -8.45 8.28 1.73
N VAL A 121 -8.46 8.43 3.05
CA VAL A 121 -8.38 7.31 3.98
C VAL A 121 -9.42 7.46 5.04
N ASP A 122 -10.25 6.44 5.19
CA ASP A 122 -11.21 6.37 6.28
C ASP A 122 -10.52 6.13 7.62
N THR A 123 -10.89 6.90 8.63
CA THR A 123 -10.31 6.77 9.98
C THR A 123 -10.92 5.64 10.80
N PHE A 124 -12.07 5.09 10.45
CA PHE A 124 -12.74 4.02 11.20
C PHE A 124 -12.27 2.64 10.72
N ILE A 125 -12.56 2.28 9.46
CA ILE A 125 -12.21 1.01 8.81
C ILE A 125 -10.80 0.99 8.22
N LYS A 126 -10.08 2.12 8.25
CA LYS A 126 -8.70 2.26 7.77
C LYS A 126 -8.55 1.96 6.27
N THR A 127 -9.61 2.18 5.50
CA THR A 127 -9.65 1.85 4.07
C THR A 127 -9.24 3.06 3.22
N PRO A 128 -8.25 2.93 2.31
CA PRO A 128 -7.87 3.98 1.40
C PRO A 128 -8.68 3.95 0.10
N ILE A 129 -8.73 5.10 -0.55
CA ILE A 129 -9.18 5.32 -1.92
C ILE A 129 -8.06 6.08 -2.62
N PHE A 130 -7.65 5.61 -3.79
CA PHE A 130 -6.65 6.26 -4.62
C PHE A 130 -7.28 6.80 -5.91
N LEU A 131 -7.15 8.10 -6.15
CA LEU A 131 -7.72 8.75 -7.34
C LEU A 131 -6.59 9.40 -8.15
N PRO A 132 -6.42 9.05 -9.44
CA PRO A 132 -5.52 9.79 -10.32
C PRO A 132 -5.96 11.25 -10.43
N PHE A 133 -4.99 12.15 -10.42
CA PHE A 133 -5.21 13.59 -10.32
C PHE A 133 -4.10 14.36 -11.06
N HIS A 134 -4.36 15.60 -11.47
CA HIS A 134 -3.31 16.49 -11.92
C HIS A 134 -2.91 17.42 -10.77
N LYS A 135 -1.61 17.60 -10.53
CA LYS A 135 -1.11 18.47 -9.45
C LYS A 135 -1.63 19.92 -9.54
N ASP A 136 -2.03 20.34 -10.74
CA ASP A 136 -2.48 21.69 -11.07
C ASP A 136 -4.02 21.81 -11.11
N ASP A 137 -4.75 20.71 -10.84
CA ASP A 137 -6.21 20.70 -10.73
C ASP A 137 -6.65 21.57 -9.54
N THR A 138 -7.80 22.24 -9.69
CA THR A 138 -8.30 23.16 -8.68
C THR A 138 -9.00 22.44 -7.53
N ALA A 139 -9.30 23.18 -6.46
CA ALA A 139 -10.16 22.69 -5.38
C ALA A 139 -11.56 22.27 -5.89
N MET A 140 -12.08 22.95 -6.93
CA MET A 140 -13.36 22.60 -7.54
C MET A 140 -13.27 21.27 -8.30
N ASP A 141 -12.18 21.05 -9.03
CA ASP A 141 -11.93 19.78 -9.73
C ASP A 141 -11.82 18.62 -8.72
N THR A 142 -11.13 18.86 -7.60
CA THR A 142 -11.09 17.90 -6.48
C THR A 142 -12.48 17.58 -5.95
N ALA A 143 -13.30 18.61 -5.67
CA ALA A 143 -14.64 18.43 -5.14
C ALA A 143 -15.54 17.64 -6.10
N LEU A 144 -15.46 17.93 -7.40
CA LEU A 144 -16.18 17.21 -8.44
C LEU A 144 -15.70 15.77 -8.57
N LEU A 145 -14.40 15.52 -8.48
CA LEU A 145 -13.82 14.19 -8.52
C LEU A 145 -14.34 13.33 -7.36
N ILE A 146 -14.29 13.85 -6.13
CA ILE A 146 -14.80 13.17 -4.92
C ILE A 146 -16.30 12.92 -5.05
N ARG A 147 -17.07 13.94 -5.43
CA ARG A 147 -18.53 13.82 -5.61
C ARG A 147 -18.88 12.71 -6.60
N ASN A 148 -18.21 12.68 -7.74
CA ASN A 148 -18.58 11.79 -8.84
C ASN A 148 -18.06 10.36 -8.64
N ARG A 149 -16.93 10.17 -7.95
CA ARG A 149 -16.29 8.85 -7.81
C ARG A 149 -16.41 8.20 -6.44
N VAL A 150 -16.69 8.98 -5.40
CA VAL A 150 -16.58 8.51 -4.01
C VAL A 150 -17.92 8.56 -3.29
N VAL A 151 -18.58 9.73 -3.32
CA VAL A 151 -19.78 10.00 -2.51
C VAL A 151 -20.93 9.01 -2.78
N SER A 152 -21.04 8.47 -4.00
CA SER A 152 -22.12 7.54 -4.37
C SER A 152 -22.13 6.24 -3.55
N TRP A 153 -20.98 5.80 -3.04
CA TRP A 153 -20.86 4.53 -2.31
C TRP A 153 -20.32 4.69 -0.89
N THR A 154 -19.61 5.78 -0.57
CA THR A 154 -19.18 6.09 0.80
C THR A 154 -20.17 6.95 1.58
N GLY A 155 -21.10 7.62 0.88
CA GLY A 155 -21.84 8.74 1.43
C GLY A 155 -20.98 10.00 1.57
N ILE A 156 -21.54 11.03 2.21
CA ILE A 156 -20.86 12.31 2.42
C ILE A 156 -20.03 12.26 3.72
N PHE A 157 -18.76 12.64 3.61
CA PHE A 157 -17.86 12.79 4.74
C PHE A 157 -18.35 13.91 5.66
N THR A 158 -18.32 13.68 6.97
CA THR A 158 -18.69 14.70 7.96
C THR A 158 -17.50 15.59 8.30
N ASN A 159 -16.29 15.04 8.31
CA ASN A 159 -15.07 15.79 8.54
C ASN A 159 -13.97 15.34 7.57
N ILE A 160 -13.33 16.30 6.91
CA ILE A 160 -12.20 16.06 6.01
C ILE A 160 -10.98 16.72 6.64
N ILE A 161 -10.00 15.89 7.00
CA ILE A 161 -8.76 16.34 7.57
C ILE A 161 -7.72 16.36 6.45
N THR A 162 -7.46 17.54 5.91
CA THR A 162 -6.31 17.79 5.03
C THR A 162 -5.09 18.16 5.89
N TYR A 163 -3.92 17.66 5.49
CA TYR A 163 -2.61 17.83 6.11
C TYR A 163 -2.54 18.86 7.28
N HIS A 164 -2.52 18.35 8.51
CA HIS A 164 -2.12 19.12 9.69
C HIS A 164 -1.04 18.32 10.43
N PRO A 165 0.20 18.83 10.52
CA PRO A 165 1.32 18.16 11.20
C PRO A 165 1.14 18.09 12.74
N GLN A 166 -0.09 18.05 13.22
CA GLN A 166 -0.51 18.04 14.63
C GLN A 166 -1.72 17.11 14.87
N THR A 167 -2.09 16.29 13.89
CA THR A 167 -3.13 15.26 14.07
C THR A 167 -2.55 14.00 14.73
N ASP A 168 -3.40 13.23 15.41
CA ASP A 168 -3.02 11.99 16.11
C ASP A 168 -2.00 11.18 15.28
N GLY A 169 -0.84 10.89 15.88
CA GLY A 169 0.30 10.30 15.18
C GLY A 169 0.02 8.91 14.58
N LEU A 170 -1.13 8.30 14.87
CA LEU A 170 -1.62 7.10 14.17
C LEU A 170 -2.13 7.41 12.76
N ALA A 171 -2.92 8.47 12.59
CA ALA A 171 -3.42 8.89 11.29
C ALA A 171 -2.29 9.38 10.37
N GLU A 172 -1.35 10.15 10.93
CA GLU A 172 -0.18 10.64 10.20
C GLU A 172 0.70 9.48 9.68
N ARG A 173 0.97 8.49 10.53
CA ARG A 173 1.74 7.30 10.12
C ARG A 173 1.05 6.49 9.02
N MET A 174 -0.28 6.42 9.07
CA MET A 174 -1.07 5.69 8.08
C MET A 174 -1.03 6.37 6.72
N ILE A 175 -1.26 7.69 6.67
CA ILE A 175 -1.23 8.41 5.40
C ILE A 175 0.18 8.43 4.81
N GLN A 176 1.22 8.57 5.64
CA GLN A 176 2.61 8.43 5.19
C GLN A 176 2.89 7.03 4.60
N THR A 177 2.36 5.97 5.22
CA THR A 177 2.50 4.60 4.69
C THR A 177 1.85 4.48 3.32
N LEU A 178 0.67 5.08 3.13
CA LEU A 178 -0.05 5.08 1.87
C LEU A 178 0.64 5.92 0.80
N GLU A 179 1.16 7.10 1.15
CA GLU A 179 1.99 7.89 0.23
C GLU A 179 3.20 7.09 -0.26
N ASP A 180 3.91 6.44 0.66
CA ASP A 180 5.07 5.60 0.35
C ASP A 180 4.69 4.46 -0.59
N MET A 181 3.56 3.81 -0.34
CA MET A 181 3.04 2.76 -1.21
C MET A 181 2.74 3.29 -2.61
N VAL A 182 2.00 4.40 -2.73
CA VAL A 182 1.72 5.04 -4.03
C VAL A 182 3.03 5.39 -4.73
N ARG A 183 4.01 5.99 -4.05
CA ARG A 183 5.30 6.37 -4.65
C ARG A 183 6.10 5.17 -5.15
N ARG A 184 6.13 4.06 -4.41
CA ARG A 184 6.83 2.83 -4.83
C ARG A 184 6.15 2.19 -6.03
N PHE A 185 4.82 2.18 -6.00
CA PHE A 185 3.98 1.54 -7.00
C PHE A 185 3.93 2.34 -8.30
N CYS A 186 3.93 3.66 -8.20
CA CYS A 186 3.96 4.59 -9.32
C CYS A 186 5.39 5.01 -9.71
N ALA A 187 6.43 4.34 -9.21
CA ALA A 187 7.81 4.74 -9.51
C ALA A 187 8.10 4.64 -11.02
N TYR A 188 8.81 5.63 -11.56
CA TYR A 188 9.20 5.71 -12.98
C TYR A 188 9.79 4.40 -13.52
N GLY A 189 9.35 3.99 -14.72
CA GLY A 189 9.91 2.85 -15.46
C GLY A 189 9.26 1.49 -15.15
N LEU A 190 8.09 1.48 -14.50
CA LEU A 190 7.27 0.30 -14.32
C LEU A 190 6.34 0.09 -15.53
N GLU A 191 6.64 -0.92 -16.33
CA GLU A 191 5.68 -1.55 -17.23
C GLU A 191 5.30 -2.90 -16.60
N PHE A 192 4.06 -3.03 -16.13
CA PHE A 192 3.53 -4.34 -15.76
C PHE A 192 2.83 -4.92 -16.98
N LYS A 193 3.31 -6.08 -17.46
CA LYS A 193 2.61 -6.83 -18.50
C LYS A 193 1.82 -7.96 -17.85
N ASP A 194 0.53 -8.01 -18.11
CA ASP A 194 -0.28 -9.15 -17.69
C ASP A 194 -0.03 -10.39 -18.57
N CYS A 195 -0.73 -11.48 -18.26
CA CYS A 195 -0.62 -12.74 -19.01
C CYS A 195 -1.02 -12.62 -20.49
N ASP A 196 -1.79 -11.59 -20.83
CA ASP A 196 -2.25 -11.31 -22.19
C ASP A 196 -1.31 -10.35 -22.93
N GLY A 197 -0.24 -9.90 -22.27
CA GLY A 197 0.76 -8.99 -22.81
C GLY A 197 0.37 -7.51 -22.78
N PHE A 198 -0.76 -7.16 -22.15
CA PHE A 198 -1.20 -5.78 -22.00
C PHE A 198 -0.32 -5.06 -20.99
N THR A 199 0.17 -3.87 -21.36
CA THR A 199 1.02 -3.05 -20.49
C THR A 199 0.15 -2.13 -19.64
N HIS A 200 0.18 -2.34 -18.34
CA HIS A 200 -0.49 -1.54 -17.34
C HIS A 200 0.41 -0.41 -16.86
N ASP A 201 -0.18 0.76 -16.69
CA ASP A 201 0.44 1.89 -16.00
C ASP A 201 0.01 1.94 -14.53
N TRP A 202 0.53 2.90 -13.79
CA TRP A 202 0.19 3.01 -12.37
C TRP A 202 -1.27 3.40 -12.12
N CYS A 203 -1.93 4.12 -13.04
CA CYS A 203 -3.34 4.50 -12.92
C CYS A 203 -4.24 3.26 -13.01
N THR A 204 -3.96 2.32 -13.93
CA THR A 204 -4.75 1.09 -14.08
C THR A 204 -4.54 0.12 -12.93
N LEU A 205 -3.40 0.22 -12.24
CA LEU A 205 -3.04 -0.65 -11.12
C LEU A 205 -3.50 -0.13 -9.75
N LEU A 206 -4.02 1.09 -9.63
CA LEU A 206 -4.53 1.63 -8.36
C LEU A 206 -5.53 0.69 -7.65
N PRO A 207 -6.50 0.05 -8.34
CA PRO A 207 -7.40 -0.90 -7.70
C PRO A 207 -6.66 -2.12 -7.12
N ALA A 208 -5.58 -2.58 -7.76
CA ALA A 208 -4.74 -3.65 -7.23
C ALA A 208 -4.01 -3.20 -5.96
N LEU A 209 -3.55 -1.94 -5.91
CA LEU A 209 -2.94 -1.34 -4.72
C LEU A 209 -3.94 -1.23 -3.56
N GLU A 210 -5.18 -0.80 -3.83
CA GLU A 210 -6.25 -0.77 -2.83
C GLU A 210 -6.52 -2.17 -2.27
N LEU A 211 -6.64 -3.17 -3.14
CA LEU A 211 -6.88 -4.55 -2.74
C LEU A 211 -5.72 -5.12 -1.89
N ALA A 212 -4.48 -4.88 -2.32
CA ALA A 212 -3.28 -5.30 -1.59
C ALA A 212 -3.28 -4.72 -0.17
N TYR A 213 -3.64 -3.43 -0.03
CA TYR A 213 -3.74 -2.79 1.27
C TYR A 213 -4.90 -3.36 2.11
N LYS A 214 -6.10 -3.45 1.54
CA LYS A 214 -7.32 -3.93 2.23
C LYS A 214 -7.21 -5.37 2.73
N THR A 215 -6.39 -6.20 2.10
CA THR A 215 -6.19 -7.62 2.46
C THR A 215 -5.00 -7.84 3.40
N SER A 216 -4.21 -6.81 3.66
CA SER A 216 -3.06 -6.93 4.54
C SER A 216 -3.42 -6.63 5.99
N ILE A 217 -2.73 -7.26 6.95
CA ILE A 217 -2.94 -7.05 8.40
C ILE A 217 -2.25 -5.76 8.85
N HIS A 218 -2.90 -5.01 9.74
CA HIS A 218 -2.39 -3.76 10.29
C HIS A 218 -2.00 -3.92 11.75
N ALA A 219 -0.80 -3.46 12.12
CA ALA A 219 -0.30 -3.56 13.49
C ALA A 219 -1.19 -2.85 14.53
N SER A 220 -1.93 -1.80 14.13
CA SER A 220 -2.81 -1.05 15.02
C SER A 220 -4.11 -1.79 15.37
N THR A 221 -4.61 -2.65 14.48
CA THR A 221 -5.91 -3.33 14.63
C THR A 221 -5.78 -4.86 14.72
N ASN A 222 -4.62 -5.40 14.38
CA ASN A 222 -4.36 -6.83 14.21
C ASN A 222 -5.35 -7.53 13.25
N GLN A 223 -5.98 -6.74 12.37
CA GLN A 223 -6.98 -7.15 11.39
C GLN A 223 -6.70 -6.46 10.06
N THR A 224 -7.35 -6.93 8.99
CA THR A 224 -7.30 -6.28 7.68
C THR A 224 -8.43 -5.25 7.55
N PRO A 225 -8.26 -4.16 6.79
CA PRO A 225 -9.34 -3.20 6.55
C PRO A 225 -10.60 -3.85 5.97
N ALA A 226 -10.45 -4.88 5.12
CA ALA A 226 -11.58 -5.63 4.57
C ALA A 226 -12.39 -6.41 5.63
N ILE A 227 -11.77 -6.78 6.76
CA ILE A 227 -12.47 -7.38 7.90
C ILE A 227 -13.24 -6.30 8.66
N LEU A 228 -12.60 -5.15 8.92
CA LEU A 228 -13.23 -4.02 9.63
C LEU A 228 -14.45 -3.45 8.89
N GLU A 229 -14.45 -3.51 7.56
CA GLU A 229 -15.57 -3.08 6.72
C GLU A 229 -16.83 -3.96 6.87
N LYS A 230 -16.68 -5.21 7.30
CA LYS A 230 -17.78 -6.18 7.37
C LYS A 230 -18.53 -6.23 8.70
N GLY A 231 -18.02 -5.55 9.74
CA GLY A 231 -18.59 -5.56 11.10
C GLY A 231 -18.24 -6.82 11.87
#